data_AF-A0A564SZM5-F1
#
_entry.id   AF-A0A564SZM5-F1
#
_cell.length_a   1.000
_cell.length_b   1.000
_cell.length_c   1.000
_cell.angle_alpha   90.00
_cell.angle_beta   90.00
_cell.angle_gamma   90.00
#
_symmetry.space_group_name_H-M   'P 1'
#
loop_
_entity.id
_entity.type
_entity.pdbx_description
1 polymer ?
#
loop_
_entity_poly.entity_id
_entity_poly.type
_entity_poly.pdbx_seq_one_letter_code
_entity_poly.pdbx_strand_id
1 'polypeptide(L)'
;MSEYKITREYIQSWLYTYQSGEKIFETYYRERGKLIQMKDLYDNEKEDLSMPIKDSKVYIYTDLKCMNANFQNLRESRKFYEEDYFSPFWDVSLHRHPRFYPEYLHDHSFFEICYVLSGECLHSVEFEEKTEKYCLKSGDLLILPPGLRHKVRMDTDSVAVNILIRRSTFEETFMYSIPLDSLLYQYFAEAIYADNAQECLVFHTKDDEEIPRLFYDMAFEYCNMKESASRIVNLLLSVFLAKILDNHFESIEILGKIYDIQDKIPAVLQYMNQNYAHMTMDDVAGYFHFSTSYLRKVFKESTGQTLIFALQQIRISRAKELLEKTNISVQKISYLVGYEDQTYFIRLFKKDTGLTPAKYRKEKKRQS
;
A
#
# COMPACT_ATOMS: atom_id res chain seq x y z
N MET A 1 -4.89 -38.08 27.04
CA MET A 1 -5.29 -37.20 25.92
C MET A 1 -4.12 -36.30 25.64
N SER A 2 -3.42 -36.49 24.52
CA SER A 2 -2.18 -35.76 24.20
C SER A 2 -2.46 -34.26 24.05
N GLU A 3 -1.77 -33.45 24.83
CA GLU A 3 -1.70 -32.00 24.63
C GLU A 3 -1.08 -31.73 23.26
N TYR A 4 -1.90 -31.47 22.23
CA TYR A 4 -1.40 -30.93 20.97
C TYR A 4 -0.68 -29.61 21.28
N LYS A 5 0.64 -29.62 21.15
CA LYS A 5 1.52 -28.46 21.23
C LYS A 5 1.28 -27.62 19.99
N ILE A 6 0.95 -26.34 20.15
CA ILE A 6 0.82 -25.41 19.02
C ILE A 6 2.21 -25.29 18.39
N THR A 7 2.32 -25.54 17.08
CA THR A 7 3.54 -25.33 16.30
C THR A 7 3.25 -24.44 15.11
N ARG A 8 4.29 -23.94 14.44
CA ARG A 8 4.14 -23.11 13.23
C ARG A 8 3.46 -23.89 12.11
N GLU A 9 3.85 -25.14 11.93
CA GLU A 9 3.29 -26.04 10.92
C GLU A 9 1.82 -26.31 11.18
N TYR A 10 1.42 -26.44 12.46
CA TYR A 10 0.03 -26.58 12.84
C TYR A 10 -0.78 -25.31 12.51
N ILE A 11 -0.25 -24.11 12.80
CA ILE A 11 -0.90 -22.84 12.46
C ILE A 11 -1.04 -22.68 10.95
N GLN A 12 0.02 -22.96 10.19
CA GLN A 12 -0.02 -22.94 8.74
C GLN A 12 -1.08 -23.93 8.23
N SER A 13 -1.07 -25.18 8.67
CA SER A 13 -2.09 -26.15 8.30
C SER A 13 -3.51 -25.67 8.64
N TRP A 14 -3.69 -25.02 9.80
CA TRP A 14 -4.97 -24.48 10.23
C TRP A 14 -5.47 -23.35 9.34
N LEU A 15 -4.60 -22.42 8.93
CA LEU A 15 -4.93 -21.31 8.02
C LEU A 15 -5.42 -21.80 6.66
N TYR A 16 -4.90 -22.93 6.18
CA TYR A 16 -5.26 -23.48 4.87
C TYR A 16 -6.49 -24.41 4.95
N THR A 17 -6.86 -24.90 6.14
CA THR A 17 -7.99 -25.82 6.32
C THR A 17 -9.32 -25.10 6.49
N TYR A 18 -10.38 -25.60 5.87
CA TYR A 18 -11.75 -25.09 6.07
C TYR A 18 -12.22 -25.27 7.51
N GLN A 19 -12.70 -24.18 8.10
CA GLN A 19 -13.35 -24.19 9.41
C GLN A 19 -14.83 -24.56 9.26
N SER A 20 -15.44 -25.08 10.33
CA SER A 20 -16.85 -25.50 10.34
C SER A 20 -17.81 -24.38 9.92
N GLY A 21 -17.56 -23.13 10.35
CA GLY A 21 -18.34 -21.97 9.93
C GLY A 21 -18.21 -21.61 8.44
N GLU A 22 -17.03 -21.80 7.83
CA GLU A 22 -16.82 -21.50 6.40
C GLU A 22 -17.56 -22.50 5.49
N LYS A 23 -17.73 -23.75 5.92
CA LYS A 23 -18.41 -24.79 5.13
C LYS A 23 -19.88 -24.46 4.84
N ILE A 24 -20.55 -23.75 5.74
CA ILE A 24 -21.93 -23.30 5.55
C ILE A 24 -21.99 -22.33 4.36
N PHE A 25 -21.11 -21.33 4.38
CA PHE A 25 -21.04 -20.31 3.33
C PHE A 25 -20.54 -20.88 1.99
N GLU A 26 -19.56 -21.77 2.04
CA GLU A 26 -19.05 -22.50 0.88
C GLU A 26 -20.17 -23.34 0.23
N THR A 27 -20.91 -24.12 1.02
CA THR A 27 -22.03 -24.94 0.52
C THR A 27 -23.09 -24.06 -0.14
N TYR A 28 -23.49 -22.98 0.54
CA TYR A 28 -24.43 -22.00 -0.03
C TYR A 28 -23.94 -21.45 -1.38
N TYR A 29 -22.66 -21.04 -1.45
CA TYR A 29 -22.07 -20.51 -2.68
C TYR A 29 -22.05 -21.55 -3.80
N ARG A 30 -21.65 -22.78 -3.52
CA ARG A 30 -21.57 -23.85 -4.52
C ARG A 30 -22.96 -24.25 -5.05
N GLU A 31 -23.99 -24.23 -4.23
CA GLU A 31 -25.36 -24.56 -4.64
C GLU A 31 -26.05 -23.43 -5.41
N ARG A 32 -25.78 -22.17 -5.06
CA ARG A 32 -26.49 -21.00 -5.60
C ARG A 32 -25.70 -20.20 -6.63
N GLY A 33 -24.39 -20.44 -6.76
CA GLY A 33 -23.49 -19.70 -7.64
C GLY A 33 -23.27 -18.23 -7.23
N LYS A 34 -23.57 -17.88 -5.97
CA LYS A 34 -23.43 -16.51 -5.45
C LYS A 34 -23.23 -16.52 -3.93
N LEU A 35 -22.56 -15.49 -3.43
CA LEU A 35 -22.41 -15.28 -1.98
C LEU A 35 -23.77 -14.94 -1.35
N ILE A 36 -23.98 -15.43 -0.13
CA ILE A 36 -25.07 -14.96 0.72
C ILE A 36 -24.91 -13.44 0.94
N GLN A 37 -26.01 -12.72 1.08
CA GLN A 37 -25.98 -11.29 1.37
C GLN A 37 -26.14 -11.06 2.88
N MET A 38 -25.47 -10.06 3.46
CA MET A 38 -25.60 -9.75 4.89
C MET A 38 -27.06 -9.56 5.34
N LYS A 39 -27.89 -8.94 4.50
CA LYS A 39 -29.33 -8.75 4.79
C LYS A 39 -30.09 -10.06 4.98
N ASP A 40 -29.71 -11.11 4.25
CA ASP A 40 -30.39 -12.40 4.30
C ASP A 40 -30.02 -13.16 5.59
N LEU A 41 -28.90 -12.81 6.23
CA LEU A 41 -28.54 -13.25 7.59
C LEU A 41 -29.31 -12.49 8.67
N TYR A 42 -29.65 -11.22 8.45
CA TYR A 42 -30.40 -10.40 9.42
C TYR A 42 -31.88 -10.76 9.51
N ASP A 43 -32.50 -11.11 8.38
CA ASP A 43 -33.94 -11.30 8.28
C ASP A 43 -34.42 -12.73 8.64
N ASN A 44 -33.49 -13.69 8.69
CA ASN A 44 -33.80 -15.09 9.00
C ASN A 44 -33.43 -15.44 10.45
N GLU A 45 -34.32 -15.16 11.40
CA GLU A 45 -34.28 -15.73 12.76
C GLU A 45 -34.53 -17.27 12.78
N LYS A 46 -34.75 -17.90 11.62
CA LYS A 46 -35.29 -19.27 11.51
C LYS A 46 -34.36 -20.33 10.92
N GLU A 47 -33.26 -19.96 10.29
CA GLU A 47 -32.21 -20.93 9.99
C GLU A 47 -31.20 -20.84 11.12
N ASP A 48 -30.95 -21.96 11.77
CA ASP A 48 -29.97 -22.13 12.84
C ASP A 48 -28.55 -21.98 12.26
N LEU A 49 -28.24 -20.78 11.75
CA LEU A 49 -26.91 -20.31 11.39
C LEU A 49 -26.14 -19.91 12.66
N SER A 50 -26.56 -20.41 13.84
CA SER A 50 -25.79 -20.31 15.06
C SER A 50 -24.46 -20.99 14.80
N MET A 51 -23.43 -20.15 14.67
CA MET A 51 -22.10 -20.62 14.32
C MET A 51 -21.61 -21.54 15.45
N PRO A 52 -21.20 -22.79 15.18
CA PRO A 52 -20.53 -23.58 16.19
C PRO A 52 -19.16 -22.95 16.49
N ILE A 53 -19.10 -22.07 17.49
CA ILE A 53 -17.85 -21.49 18.00
C ILE A 53 -17.22 -22.49 18.97
N LYS A 54 -16.48 -23.49 18.47
CA LYS A 54 -15.51 -24.19 19.32
C LYS A 54 -14.46 -25.07 18.62
N ASP A 55 -13.99 -24.75 17.42
CA ASP A 55 -12.97 -25.59 16.77
C ASP A 55 -11.64 -24.88 16.59
N SER A 56 -10.88 -24.72 17.69
CA SER A 56 -9.41 -24.91 17.75
C SER A 56 -8.78 -24.23 18.97
N LYS A 57 -7.56 -24.68 19.33
CA LYS A 57 -6.67 -23.99 20.27
C LYS A 57 -5.92 -22.79 19.64
N VAL A 58 -6.23 -22.43 18.39
CA VAL A 58 -5.60 -21.32 17.67
C VAL A 58 -6.36 -20.06 18.03
N TYR A 59 -5.69 -19.09 18.66
CA TYR A 59 -6.30 -17.82 19.07
C TYR A 59 -6.33 -16.78 17.94
N ILE A 60 -6.09 -17.17 16.69
CA ILE A 60 -6.36 -16.31 15.54
C ILE A 60 -7.88 -16.19 15.44
N TYR A 61 -8.41 -15.00 15.70
CA TYR A 61 -9.84 -14.77 15.59
C TYR A 61 -10.24 -14.89 14.13
N THR A 62 -11.26 -15.68 13.84
CA THR A 62 -12.02 -15.43 12.62
C THR A 62 -12.88 -14.20 12.88
N ASP A 63 -12.97 -13.26 11.94
CA ASP A 63 -13.82 -12.07 12.09
C ASP A 63 -15.25 -12.41 12.54
N LEU A 64 -15.73 -13.60 12.14
CA LEU A 64 -16.95 -14.28 12.61
C LEU A 64 -17.18 -14.25 14.14
N LYS A 65 -16.13 -14.38 14.96
CA LYS A 65 -16.24 -14.44 16.43
C LYS A 65 -16.40 -13.03 17.03
N CYS A 66 -15.70 -12.04 16.50
CA CYS A 66 -15.87 -10.63 16.89
C CYS A 66 -17.20 -10.07 16.37
N MET A 67 -17.63 -10.49 15.18
CA MET A 67 -18.91 -10.10 14.59
C MET A 67 -20.14 -10.65 15.30
N ASN A 68 -20.09 -11.89 15.80
CA ASN A 68 -21.18 -12.44 16.62
C ASN A 68 -21.33 -11.72 17.96
N ALA A 69 -20.22 -11.26 18.55
CA ALA A 69 -20.25 -10.46 19.78
C ALA A 69 -20.79 -9.04 19.51
N ASN A 70 -20.54 -8.50 18.31
CA ASN A 70 -20.88 -7.14 17.90
C ASN A 70 -21.94 -7.07 16.79
N PHE A 71 -22.83 -8.05 16.75
CA PHE A 71 -23.85 -8.19 15.69
C PHE A 71 -24.82 -7.00 15.64
N GLN A 72 -24.97 -6.27 16.74
CA GLN A 72 -25.71 -5.00 16.80
C GLN A 72 -24.96 -3.82 16.15
N ASN A 73 -23.64 -3.70 16.36
CA ASN A 73 -22.81 -2.65 15.74
C ASN A 73 -22.77 -2.78 14.20
N LEU A 74 -22.78 -4.02 13.69
CA LEU A 74 -22.91 -4.33 12.26
C LEU A 74 -24.22 -3.81 11.63
N ARG A 75 -25.29 -3.71 12.43
CA ARG A 75 -26.61 -3.24 11.99
C ARG A 75 -26.73 -1.72 12.01
N GLU A 76 -26.02 -1.05 12.92
CA GLU A 76 -26.22 0.37 13.26
C GLU A 76 -25.10 1.30 12.79
N SER A 77 -23.84 1.02 13.12
CA SER A 77 -22.73 1.95 12.87
C SER A 77 -21.90 1.58 11.63
N ARG A 78 -21.79 0.28 11.31
CA ARG A 78 -20.82 -0.25 10.32
C ARG A 78 -19.37 0.21 10.58
N LYS A 79 -19.09 0.62 11.82
CA LYS A 79 -17.80 1.11 12.29
C LYS A 79 -17.36 0.28 13.48
N PHE A 80 -16.15 -0.26 13.40
CA PHE A 80 -15.53 -1.01 14.47
C PHE A 80 -14.52 -0.17 15.24
N TYR A 81 -14.51 -0.33 16.56
CA TYR A 81 -13.62 0.41 17.44
C TYR A 81 -12.52 -0.49 18.01
N GLU A 82 -11.47 0.08 18.57
CA GLU A 82 -10.39 -0.71 19.14
C GLU A 82 -10.87 -1.61 20.29
N GLU A 83 -11.86 -1.18 21.07
CA GLU A 83 -12.42 -1.95 22.18
C GLU A 83 -13.11 -3.24 21.72
N ASP A 84 -13.51 -3.31 20.44
CA ASP A 84 -14.15 -4.47 19.84
C ASP A 84 -13.16 -5.60 19.49
N TYR A 85 -11.89 -5.26 19.23
CA TYR A 85 -10.88 -6.18 18.68
C TYR A 85 -9.67 -6.40 19.57
N PHE A 86 -9.38 -5.46 20.47
CA PHE A 86 -8.15 -5.49 21.25
C PHE A 86 -8.44 -5.59 22.74
N SER A 87 -7.88 -6.63 23.37
CA SER A 87 -7.79 -6.70 24.83
C SER A 87 -6.90 -5.56 25.37
N PRO A 88 -7.10 -5.08 26.62
CA PRO A 88 -6.26 -4.02 27.21
C PRO A 88 -4.75 -4.33 27.25
N PHE A 89 -4.36 -5.61 27.10
CA PHE A 89 -2.96 -6.06 27.14
C PHE A 89 -2.39 -6.40 25.76
N TRP A 90 -3.17 -6.22 24.70
CA TRP A 90 -2.80 -6.54 23.33
C TRP A 90 -2.99 -5.32 22.43
N ASP A 91 -1.97 -5.08 21.63
CA ASP A 91 -1.90 -3.96 20.69
C ASP A 91 -2.09 -4.40 19.23
N VAL A 92 -1.90 -5.69 19.00
CA VAL A 92 -2.03 -6.36 17.72
C VAL A 92 -3.08 -7.44 17.89
N SER A 93 -3.95 -7.61 16.90
CA SER A 93 -4.84 -8.76 16.79
C SER A 93 -4.65 -9.43 15.45
N LEU A 94 -4.52 -10.77 15.46
CA LEU A 94 -4.32 -11.56 14.25
C LEU A 94 -5.59 -12.28 13.89
N HIS A 95 -5.99 -12.10 12.64
CA HIS A 95 -7.26 -12.58 12.12
C HIS A 95 -7.07 -13.36 10.83
N ARG A 96 -7.93 -14.36 10.63
CA ARG A 96 -8.05 -15.02 9.34
C ARG A 96 -9.34 -14.55 8.69
N HIS A 97 -9.25 -14.05 7.47
CA HIS A 97 -10.44 -13.67 6.72
C HIS A 97 -11.24 -14.92 6.35
N PRO A 98 -12.55 -14.97 6.65
CA PRO A 98 -13.39 -16.13 6.33
C PRO A 98 -13.63 -16.26 4.82
N ARG A 99 -13.56 -17.49 4.30
CA ARG A 99 -13.90 -17.80 2.89
C ARG A 99 -15.41 -17.82 2.66
N PHE A 100 -15.82 -17.39 1.47
CA PHE A 100 -17.21 -17.32 1.03
C PHE A 100 -18.13 -16.48 1.93
N TYR A 101 -17.55 -15.70 2.83
CA TYR A 101 -18.33 -14.88 3.74
C TYR A 101 -19.03 -13.75 2.99
N PRO A 102 -20.27 -13.36 3.39
CA PRO A 102 -20.97 -12.22 2.82
C PRO A 102 -20.11 -10.96 2.84
N GLU A 103 -20.11 -10.25 1.71
CA GLU A 103 -19.49 -8.93 1.62
C GLU A 103 -20.26 -7.93 2.50
N TYR A 104 -19.53 -7.14 3.29
CA TYR A 104 -20.13 -6.09 4.10
C TYR A 104 -19.22 -4.86 4.15
N LEU A 105 -19.82 -3.71 3.91
CA LEU A 105 -19.12 -2.43 3.89
C LEU A 105 -18.98 -1.90 5.32
N HIS A 106 -17.74 -1.61 5.73
CA HIS A 106 -17.41 -1.17 7.07
C HIS A 106 -16.16 -0.28 7.10
N ASP A 107 -15.92 0.39 8.21
CA ASP A 107 -14.64 1.00 8.57
C ASP A 107 -14.24 0.65 10.01
N HIS A 108 -13.02 0.98 10.39
CA HIS A 108 -12.45 0.70 11.71
C HIS A 108 -11.65 1.90 12.26
N SER A 109 -11.52 2.01 13.58
CA SER A 109 -10.72 3.06 14.24
C SER A 109 -9.22 2.74 14.40
N PHE A 110 -8.78 1.60 13.88
CA PHE A 110 -7.41 1.06 13.95
C PHE A 110 -6.83 0.88 12.55
N PHE A 111 -5.55 0.51 12.44
CA PHE A 111 -4.96 0.09 11.17
C PHE A 111 -5.25 -1.38 10.90
N GLU A 112 -5.49 -1.70 9.63
CA GLU A 112 -5.63 -3.08 9.16
C GLU A 112 -4.58 -3.35 8.08
N ILE A 113 -3.86 -4.46 8.21
CA ILE A 113 -3.03 -5.00 7.15
C ILE A 113 -3.67 -6.30 6.67
N CYS A 114 -4.18 -6.31 5.44
CA CYS A 114 -4.63 -7.52 4.78
C CYS A 114 -3.49 -8.10 3.94
N TYR A 115 -3.08 -9.33 4.25
CA TYR A 115 -2.04 -10.04 3.50
C TYR A 115 -2.60 -11.32 2.87
N VAL A 116 -2.40 -11.47 1.56
CA VAL A 116 -2.86 -12.65 0.82
C VAL A 116 -1.76 -13.71 0.82
N LEU A 117 -1.93 -14.73 1.65
CA LEU A 117 -1.00 -15.88 1.73
C LEU A 117 -1.10 -16.79 0.51
N SER A 118 -2.31 -16.96 -0.05
CA SER A 118 -2.54 -17.85 -1.20
C SER A 118 -3.82 -17.49 -1.94
N GLY A 119 -3.79 -17.57 -3.27
CA GLY A 119 -4.90 -17.21 -4.15
C GLY A 119 -5.05 -15.70 -4.32
N GLU A 120 -6.28 -15.21 -4.24
CA GLU A 120 -6.65 -13.82 -4.47
C GLU A 120 -7.89 -13.39 -3.67
N CYS A 121 -8.00 -12.09 -3.39
CA CYS A 121 -9.20 -11.48 -2.84
C CYS A 121 -9.49 -10.14 -3.54
N LEU A 122 -10.77 -9.73 -3.53
CA LEU A 122 -11.21 -8.47 -4.13
C LEU A 122 -11.58 -7.49 -3.02
N HIS A 123 -10.78 -6.45 -2.84
CA HIS A 123 -11.08 -5.32 -1.97
C HIS A 123 -11.86 -4.27 -2.75
N SER A 124 -12.99 -3.82 -2.22
CA SER A 124 -13.68 -2.62 -2.70
C SER A 124 -13.54 -1.53 -1.65
N VAL A 125 -12.94 -0.40 -2.01
CA VAL A 125 -12.64 0.71 -1.09
C VAL A 125 -13.39 1.96 -1.56
N GLU A 126 -14.07 2.65 -0.64
CA GLU A 126 -14.78 3.90 -0.92
C GLU A 126 -13.85 5.09 -0.65
N PHE A 127 -13.54 5.84 -1.71
CA PHE A 127 -12.82 7.11 -1.66
C PHE A 127 -13.76 8.23 -2.09
N GLU A 128 -14.06 9.17 -1.21
CA GLU A 128 -14.96 10.31 -1.44
C GLU A 128 -16.18 9.96 -2.35
N GLU A 129 -16.11 10.27 -3.66
CA GLU A 129 -17.19 10.09 -4.64
C GLU A 129 -17.10 8.79 -5.48
N LYS A 130 -16.12 7.91 -5.24
CA LYS A 130 -15.93 6.69 -6.04
C LYS A 130 -15.63 5.47 -5.17
N THR A 131 -16.09 4.31 -5.65
CA THR A 131 -15.64 3.01 -5.13
C THR A 131 -14.67 2.39 -6.12
N GLU A 132 -13.44 2.16 -5.69
CA GLU A 132 -12.46 1.44 -6.49
C GLU A 132 -12.36 -0.03 -6.04
N LYS A 133 -11.92 -0.89 -6.96
CA LYS A 133 -11.80 -2.33 -6.73
C LYS A 133 -10.39 -2.78 -7.03
N TYR A 134 -9.79 -3.45 -6.06
CA TYR A 134 -8.42 -3.96 -6.13
C TYR A 134 -8.42 -5.47 -5.95
N CYS A 135 -7.91 -6.18 -6.94
CA CYS A 135 -7.71 -7.61 -6.87
C CYS A 135 -6.30 -7.88 -6.36
N LEU A 136 -6.22 -8.24 -5.07
CA LEU A 136 -4.96 -8.61 -4.41
C LEU A 136 -4.68 -10.08 -4.67
N LYS A 137 -3.44 -10.41 -4.98
CA LYS A 137 -2.96 -11.77 -5.26
C LYS A 137 -1.99 -12.23 -4.19
N SER A 138 -1.62 -13.50 -4.25
CA SER A 138 -0.62 -14.09 -3.33
C SER A 138 0.65 -13.22 -3.28
N GLY A 139 1.07 -12.85 -2.08
CA GLY A 139 2.20 -11.94 -1.86
C GLY A 139 1.82 -10.46 -1.83
N ASP A 140 0.59 -10.08 -2.14
CA ASP A 140 0.13 -8.70 -2.01
C ASP A 140 -0.30 -8.40 -0.57
N LEU A 141 0.08 -7.22 -0.11
CA LEU A 141 -0.22 -6.70 1.21
C LEU A 141 -0.86 -5.32 1.07
N LEU A 142 -2.06 -5.15 1.62
CA LEU A 142 -2.78 -3.88 1.64
C LEU A 142 -2.80 -3.32 3.06
N ILE A 143 -2.33 -2.08 3.24
CA ILE A 143 -2.44 -1.32 4.50
C ILE A 143 -3.61 -0.34 4.38
N LEU A 144 -4.62 -0.55 5.23
CA LEU A 144 -5.81 0.27 5.36
C LEU A 144 -5.71 1.15 6.62
N PRO A 145 -5.80 2.48 6.48
CA PRO A 145 -5.82 3.37 7.62
C PRO A 145 -7.19 3.40 8.32
N PRO A 146 -7.26 3.92 9.56
CA PRO A 146 -8.51 4.14 10.26
C PRO A 146 -9.50 5.01 9.45
N GLY A 147 -10.80 4.69 9.54
CA GLY A 147 -11.90 5.46 8.95
C GLY A 147 -12.15 5.21 7.46
N LEU A 148 -11.28 4.48 6.76
CA LEU A 148 -11.46 4.19 5.35
C LEU A 148 -12.44 3.03 5.14
N ARG A 149 -13.59 3.34 4.52
CA ARG A 149 -14.65 2.35 4.30
C ARG A 149 -14.28 1.37 3.21
N HIS A 150 -14.41 0.09 3.50
CA HIS A 150 -14.08 -0.96 2.56
C HIS A 150 -14.91 -2.23 2.81
N LYS A 151 -14.83 -3.15 1.85
CA LYS A 151 -15.38 -4.50 1.94
C LYS A 151 -14.49 -5.47 1.18
N VAL A 152 -14.46 -6.71 1.64
CA VAL A 152 -13.64 -7.76 1.06
C VAL A 152 -14.54 -8.86 0.52
N ARG A 153 -14.23 -9.30 -0.70
CA ARG A 153 -14.83 -10.48 -1.31
C ARG A 153 -13.76 -11.55 -1.48
N MET A 154 -14.02 -12.73 -0.93
CA MET A 154 -13.19 -13.91 -1.11
C MET A 154 -14.08 -15.12 -1.34
N ASP A 155 -14.48 -15.34 -2.58
CA ASP A 155 -15.35 -16.45 -3.02
C ASP A 155 -14.57 -17.58 -3.71
N THR A 156 -13.37 -17.84 -3.20
CA THR A 156 -12.45 -18.88 -3.67
C THR A 156 -11.83 -19.60 -2.47
N ASP A 157 -11.05 -20.66 -2.72
CA ASP A 157 -10.26 -21.38 -1.71
C ASP A 157 -9.05 -20.58 -1.17
N SER A 158 -9.01 -19.27 -1.42
CA SER A 158 -7.90 -18.37 -1.06
C SER A 158 -7.71 -18.26 0.46
N VAL A 159 -6.54 -17.77 0.84
CA VAL A 159 -6.12 -17.56 2.23
C VAL A 159 -5.61 -16.15 2.38
N ALA A 160 -6.36 -15.33 3.12
CA ALA A 160 -5.96 -13.99 3.52
C ALA A 160 -5.99 -13.88 5.05
N VAL A 161 -5.06 -13.11 5.58
CA VAL A 161 -4.92 -12.84 7.01
C VAL A 161 -4.90 -11.33 7.24
N ASN A 162 -5.51 -10.93 8.35
CA ASN A 162 -5.61 -9.55 8.76
C ASN A 162 -4.77 -9.36 10.03
N ILE A 163 -3.88 -8.37 9.99
CA ILE A 163 -3.11 -7.91 11.15
C ILE A 163 -3.71 -6.56 11.54
N LEU A 164 -4.48 -6.55 12.62
CA LEU A 164 -5.10 -5.35 13.15
C LEU A 164 -4.15 -4.73 14.16
N ILE A 165 -3.95 -3.42 14.10
CA ILE A 165 -2.94 -2.72 14.92
C ILE A 165 -3.58 -1.45 15.49
N ARG A 166 -3.52 -1.28 16.82
CA ARG A 166 -3.94 -0.03 17.47
C ARG A 166 -3.24 1.17 16.85
N ARG A 167 -3.93 2.31 16.79
CA ARG A 167 -3.37 3.55 16.21
C ARG A 167 -2.07 3.95 16.91
N SER A 168 -2.04 3.91 18.25
CA SER A 168 -0.85 4.25 19.04
C SER A 168 0.33 3.32 18.77
N THR A 169 0.07 2.02 18.63
CA THR A 169 1.13 1.03 18.37
C THR A 169 1.64 1.13 16.95
N PHE A 170 0.77 1.42 15.98
CA PHE A 170 1.18 1.68 14.62
C PHE A 170 2.09 2.92 14.56
N GLU A 171 1.70 4.01 15.22
CA GLU A 171 2.54 5.21 15.39
C GLU A 171 3.90 4.85 16.02
N GLU A 172 3.91 4.12 17.13
CA GLU A 172 5.16 3.75 17.84
C GLU A 172 6.03 2.69 17.15
N THR A 173 5.47 1.86 16.29
CA THR A 173 6.22 0.76 15.68
C THR A 173 6.67 1.13 14.27
N PHE A 174 5.80 1.78 13.53
CA PHE A 174 5.97 2.01 12.11
C PHE A 174 6.62 3.37 11.83
N MET A 175 6.17 4.44 12.50
CA MET A 175 6.69 5.80 12.21
C MET A 175 8.17 5.94 12.57
N TYR A 176 8.63 5.26 13.64
CA TYR A 176 10.05 5.27 14.02
C TYR A 176 10.94 4.40 13.12
N SER A 177 10.37 3.47 12.35
CA SER A 177 11.11 2.67 11.37
C SER A 177 11.33 3.40 10.04
N ILE A 178 10.61 4.51 9.85
CA ILE A 178 10.67 5.31 8.63
C ILE A 178 11.51 6.56 8.90
N PRO A 179 12.37 7.00 7.95
CA PRO A 179 13.03 8.29 8.05
C PRO A 179 12.00 9.42 8.23
N LEU A 180 12.16 10.22 9.30
CA LEU A 180 11.31 11.37 9.67
C LEU A 180 11.07 12.35 8.50
N ASP A 181 12.03 12.41 7.59
CA ASP A 181 12.07 13.25 6.40
C ASP A 181 11.53 12.57 5.13
N SER A 182 10.87 11.41 5.23
CA SER A 182 10.29 10.70 4.09
C SER A 182 8.76 10.87 3.94
N LEU A 183 8.22 10.69 2.74
CA LEU A 183 6.75 10.74 2.52
C LEU A 183 6.00 9.56 3.06
N LEU A 184 6.64 8.41 3.28
CA LEU A 184 6.00 7.36 4.07
C LEU A 184 5.64 7.91 5.45
N TYR A 185 6.56 8.65 6.09
CA TYR A 185 6.28 9.29 7.36
C TYR A 185 5.15 10.32 7.21
N GLN A 186 5.16 11.17 6.17
CA GLN A 186 4.09 12.17 5.96
C GLN A 186 2.72 11.53 5.68
N TYR A 187 2.67 10.52 4.80
CA TYR A 187 1.48 9.74 4.49
C TYR A 187 0.89 9.13 5.76
N PHE A 188 1.72 8.46 6.55
CA PHE A 188 1.25 7.81 7.76
C PHE A 188 0.95 8.81 8.87
N ALA A 189 1.65 9.93 8.94
CA ALA A 189 1.28 11.05 9.81
C ALA A 189 -0.11 11.59 9.42
N GLU A 190 -0.40 11.79 8.13
CA GLU A 190 -1.75 12.15 7.68
C GLU A 190 -2.77 11.05 8.04
N ALA A 191 -2.46 9.78 7.84
CA ALA A 191 -3.37 8.69 8.19
C ALA A 191 -3.63 8.53 9.70
N ILE A 192 -2.64 8.86 10.54
CA ILE A 192 -2.71 8.78 12.00
C ILE A 192 -3.43 10.01 12.57
N TYR A 193 -3.08 11.22 12.09
CA TYR A 193 -3.52 12.49 12.67
C TYR A 193 -4.67 13.17 11.93
N ALA A 194 -4.92 12.85 10.66
CA ALA A 194 -6.11 13.32 9.96
C ALA A 194 -7.27 12.35 10.22
N ASP A 195 -8.45 12.89 10.51
CA ASP A 195 -9.65 12.09 10.76
C ASP A 195 -10.20 11.38 9.49
N ASN A 196 -9.73 11.79 8.31
CA ASN A 196 -10.25 11.35 7.01
C ASN A 196 -9.13 10.90 6.05
N ALA A 197 -8.36 9.88 6.42
CA ALA A 197 -7.44 9.26 5.47
C ALA A 197 -8.21 8.73 4.25
N GLN A 198 -7.81 9.10 3.03
CA GLN A 198 -8.46 8.70 1.77
C GLN A 198 -7.49 7.94 0.86
N GLU A 199 -6.54 7.23 1.45
CA GLU A 199 -5.54 6.48 0.71
C GLU A 199 -5.26 5.14 1.38
N CYS A 200 -4.79 4.19 0.59
CA CYS A 200 -4.24 2.93 1.09
C CYS A 200 -2.96 2.58 0.33
N LEU A 201 -2.12 1.76 0.96
CA LEU A 201 -0.85 1.31 0.38
C LEU A 201 -0.93 -0.15 0.02
N VAL A 202 -0.50 -0.50 -1.18
CA VAL A 202 -0.28 -1.89 -1.58
C VAL A 202 1.19 -2.13 -1.78
N PHE A 203 1.69 -3.21 -1.17
CA PHE A 203 3.03 -3.75 -1.39
C PHE A 203 2.92 -5.08 -2.13
N HIS A 204 3.75 -5.27 -3.14
CA HIS A 204 3.79 -6.50 -3.93
C HIS A 204 5.04 -7.30 -3.57
N THR A 205 4.93 -8.16 -2.55
CA THR A 205 6.08 -8.92 -2.00
C THR A 205 6.49 -10.11 -2.87
N LYS A 206 5.68 -10.47 -3.87
CA LYS A 206 5.93 -11.55 -4.85
C LYS A 206 6.25 -12.87 -4.13
N ASP A 207 7.38 -13.47 -4.44
CA ASP A 207 7.84 -14.75 -3.90
C ASP A 207 8.77 -14.58 -2.67
N ASP A 208 8.71 -13.45 -1.96
CA ASP A 208 9.48 -13.26 -0.74
C ASP A 208 8.95 -14.14 0.40
N GLU A 209 9.65 -15.25 0.64
CA GLU A 209 9.31 -16.22 1.69
C GLU A 209 9.55 -15.70 3.11
N GLU A 210 10.29 -14.59 3.30
CA GLU A 210 10.56 -14.00 4.63
C GLU A 210 9.29 -13.38 5.23
N ILE A 211 8.48 -12.71 4.40
CA ILE A 211 7.25 -12.04 4.82
C ILE A 211 6.20 -13.01 5.43
N PRO A 212 5.79 -14.11 4.76
CA PRO A 212 4.86 -15.06 5.34
C PRO A 212 5.47 -15.78 6.56
N ARG A 213 6.79 -16.01 6.57
CA ARG A 213 7.48 -16.61 7.73
C ARG A 213 7.36 -15.74 8.97
N LEU A 214 7.59 -14.43 8.85
CA LEU A 214 7.44 -13.47 9.95
C LEU A 214 5.99 -13.41 10.45
N PHE A 215 5.00 -13.50 9.55
CA PHE A 215 3.61 -13.66 9.96
C PHE A 215 3.38 -14.94 10.78
N TYR A 216 3.91 -16.09 10.34
CA TYR A 216 3.77 -17.34 11.11
C TYR A 216 4.48 -17.28 12.47
N ASP A 217 5.60 -16.56 12.58
CA ASP A 217 6.28 -16.28 13.84
C ASP A 217 5.39 -15.44 14.78
N MET A 218 4.78 -14.38 14.27
CA MET A 218 3.79 -13.59 15.03
C MET A 218 2.62 -14.44 15.48
N ALA A 219 2.02 -15.21 14.57
CA ALA A 219 0.88 -16.07 14.84
C ALA A 219 1.19 -17.13 15.90
N PHE A 220 2.39 -17.70 15.87
CA PHE A 220 2.85 -18.67 16.85
C PHE A 220 2.94 -18.08 18.26
N GLU A 221 3.56 -16.91 18.41
CA GLU A 221 3.65 -16.23 19.71
C GLU A 221 2.28 -15.77 20.19
N TYR A 222 1.45 -15.23 19.30
CA TYR A 222 0.07 -14.83 19.57
C TYR A 222 -0.74 -16.01 20.15
N CYS A 223 -0.67 -17.18 19.54
CA CYS A 223 -1.44 -18.35 19.98
C CYS A 223 -0.91 -19.00 21.26
N ASN A 224 0.38 -18.84 21.57
CA ASN A 224 0.96 -19.42 22.78
C ASN A 224 0.58 -18.66 24.05
N MET A 225 0.09 -17.42 23.95
CA MET A 225 -0.47 -16.62 25.05
C MET A 225 0.41 -16.57 26.31
N LYS A 226 1.74 -16.60 26.14
CA LYS A 226 2.70 -16.45 27.24
C LYS A 226 2.69 -15.00 27.74
N GLU A 227 3.17 -14.77 28.95
CA GLU A 227 3.22 -13.44 29.59
C GLU A 227 3.91 -12.38 28.71
N SER A 228 4.97 -12.75 27.99
CA SER A 228 5.69 -11.84 27.08
C SER A 228 5.19 -11.86 25.63
N ALA A 229 4.14 -12.62 25.30
CA ALA A 229 3.71 -12.85 23.92
C ALA A 229 3.33 -11.55 23.20
N SER A 230 2.53 -10.69 23.84
CA SER A 230 2.13 -9.38 23.27
C SER A 230 3.36 -8.54 22.88
N ARG A 231 4.35 -8.44 23.78
CA ARG A 231 5.61 -7.72 23.50
C ARG A 231 6.40 -8.35 22.34
N ILE A 232 6.48 -9.68 22.28
CA ILE A 232 7.20 -10.37 21.20
C ILE A 232 6.48 -10.15 19.86
N VAL A 233 5.14 -10.21 19.83
CA VAL A 233 4.34 -9.93 18.64
C VAL A 233 4.58 -8.49 18.15
N ASN A 234 4.59 -7.50 19.05
CA ASN A 234 4.90 -6.11 18.67
C ASN A 234 6.30 -5.97 18.04
N LEU A 235 7.32 -6.63 18.61
CA LEU A 235 8.68 -6.62 18.06
C LEU A 235 8.77 -7.32 16.70
N LEU A 236 8.09 -8.46 16.55
CA LEU A 236 8.02 -9.16 15.26
C LEU A 236 7.26 -8.36 14.21
N LEU A 237 6.22 -7.62 14.60
CA LEU A 237 5.53 -6.66 13.74
C LEU A 237 6.47 -5.55 13.29
N SER A 238 7.32 -5.02 14.18
CA SER A 238 8.34 -4.02 13.79
C SER A 238 9.28 -4.58 12.72
N VAL A 239 9.75 -5.82 12.90
CA VAL A 239 10.61 -6.49 11.93
C VAL A 239 9.88 -6.73 10.62
N PHE A 240 8.64 -7.19 10.67
CA PHE A 240 7.78 -7.43 9.50
C PHE A 240 7.62 -6.16 8.66
N LEU A 241 7.29 -5.04 9.29
CA LEU A 241 7.11 -3.77 8.60
C LEU A 241 8.42 -3.21 8.06
N ALA A 242 9.50 -3.25 8.85
CA ALA A 242 10.83 -2.82 8.39
C ALA A 242 11.29 -3.61 7.16
N LYS A 243 11.07 -4.93 7.14
CA LYS A 243 11.41 -5.79 6.00
C LYS A 243 10.59 -5.47 4.74
N ILE A 244 9.31 -5.17 4.90
CA ILE A 244 8.47 -4.72 3.78
C ILE A 244 9.01 -3.41 3.21
N LEU A 245 9.33 -2.45 4.07
CA LEU A 245 9.87 -1.17 3.63
C LEU A 245 11.24 -1.32 2.97
N ASP A 246 12.18 -2.03 3.59
CA ASP A 246 13.54 -2.17 3.05
C ASP A 246 13.57 -2.92 1.71
N ASN A 247 12.80 -4.02 1.59
CA ASN A 247 12.89 -4.90 0.43
C ASN A 247 11.87 -4.58 -0.68
N HIS A 248 10.74 -3.97 -0.33
CA HIS A 248 9.59 -3.83 -1.22
C HIS A 248 9.11 -2.39 -1.40
N PHE A 249 9.86 -1.38 -0.94
CA PHE A 249 9.52 0.03 -1.14
C PHE A 249 9.29 0.40 -2.61
N GLU A 250 10.11 -0.11 -3.54
CA GLU A 250 9.94 0.19 -4.97
C GLU A 250 8.65 -0.39 -5.57
N SER A 251 8.06 -1.41 -4.91
CA SER A 251 6.83 -2.05 -5.33
C SER A 251 5.57 -1.33 -4.85
N ILE A 252 5.71 -0.29 -4.03
CA ILE A 252 4.59 0.36 -3.39
C ILE A 252 3.66 1.02 -4.42
N GLU A 253 2.38 0.73 -4.31
CA GLU A 253 1.30 1.42 -5.00
C GLU A 253 0.46 2.19 -3.99
N ILE A 254 0.33 3.50 -4.21
CA ILE A 254 -0.56 4.35 -3.42
C ILE A 254 -1.90 4.41 -4.13
N LEU A 255 -2.95 4.00 -3.44
CA LEU A 255 -4.32 3.93 -3.94
C LEU A 255 -5.15 5.05 -3.31
N GLY A 256 -6.25 5.46 -3.96
CA GLY A 256 -7.12 6.54 -3.48
C GLY A 256 -6.77 7.95 -3.99
N LYS A 257 -5.48 8.27 -4.13
CA LYS A 257 -5.03 9.55 -4.71
C LYS A 257 -4.73 9.47 -6.21
N ILE A 258 -5.71 9.87 -7.04
CA ILE A 258 -5.41 10.44 -8.36
C ILE A 258 -5.20 11.97 -8.26
N TYR A 259 -5.56 12.59 -7.12
CA TYR A 259 -5.73 14.05 -7.04
C TYR A 259 -4.58 14.86 -6.42
N ASP A 260 -3.55 14.28 -5.78
CA ASP A 260 -2.52 15.11 -5.11
C ASP A 260 -1.22 15.28 -5.90
N ILE A 261 -0.82 14.28 -6.70
CA ILE A 261 0.42 14.41 -7.47
C ILE A 261 0.22 15.33 -8.70
N GLN A 262 -1.00 15.43 -9.24
CA GLN A 262 -1.36 16.40 -10.29
C GLN A 262 -1.13 17.84 -9.81
N ASP A 263 -1.57 18.15 -8.59
CA ASP A 263 -1.35 19.44 -7.94
C ASP A 263 0.12 19.66 -7.57
N LYS A 264 0.89 18.58 -7.39
CA LYS A 264 2.34 18.61 -7.19
C LYS A 264 3.14 18.66 -8.48
N ILE A 265 2.57 18.46 -9.68
CA ILE A 265 3.30 18.55 -10.96
C ILE A 265 4.00 19.91 -11.14
N PRO A 266 3.38 21.06 -10.82
CA PRO A 266 4.09 22.34 -10.82
C PRO A 266 5.32 22.34 -9.92
N ALA A 267 5.23 21.76 -8.72
CA ALA A 267 6.35 21.63 -7.80
C ALA A 267 7.43 20.68 -8.34
N VAL A 268 7.04 19.56 -8.95
CA VAL A 268 7.94 18.63 -9.66
C VAL A 268 8.74 19.36 -10.72
N LEU A 269 8.05 20.11 -11.59
CA LEU A 269 8.68 20.91 -12.64
C LEU A 269 9.59 22.00 -12.05
N GLN A 270 9.21 22.63 -10.94
CA GLN A 270 10.04 23.63 -10.26
C GLN A 270 11.33 23.02 -9.72
N TYR A 271 11.24 21.88 -9.02
CA TYR A 271 12.41 21.16 -8.52
C TYR A 271 13.34 20.74 -9.66
N MET A 272 12.78 20.20 -10.74
CA MET A 272 13.56 19.87 -11.93
C MET A 272 14.25 21.10 -12.51
N ASN A 273 13.59 22.26 -12.56
CA ASN A 273 14.17 23.52 -13.03
C ASN A 273 15.29 24.06 -12.15
N GLN A 274 15.30 23.73 -10.86
CA GLN A 274 16.35 24.13 -9.92
C GLN A 274 17.55 23.17 -9.93
N ASN A 275 17.30 21.88 -10.17
CA ASN A 275 18.29 20.81 -10.00
C ASN A 275 18.73 20.12 -11.30
N TYR A 276 18.24 20.58 -12.46
CA TYR A 276 18.36 19.92 -13.78
C TYR A 276 19.74 19.42 -14.17
N ALA A 277 20.83 20.05 -13.73
CA ALA A 277 22.18 19.74 -14.19
C ALA A 277 22.65 18.36 -13.74
N HIS A 278 22.36 17.94 -12.51
CA HIS A 278 22.96 16.72 -11.94
C HIS A 278 21.95 15.73 -11.36
N MET A 279 20.66 16.07 -11.37
CA MET A 279 19.61 15.17 -10.92
C MET A 279 19.44 13.92 -11.80
N THR A 280 19.11 12.81 -11.15
CA THR A 280 18.56 11.58 -11.73
C THR A 280 17.04 11.58 -11.62
N MET A 281 16.38 10.59 -12.26
CA MET A 281 14.92 10.43 -12.09
C MET A 281 14.58 9.94 -10.68
N ASP A 282 15.45 9.13 -10.10
CA ASP A 282 15.31 8.61 -8.73
C ASP A 282 15.48 9.74 -7.71
N ASP A 283 16.30 10.77 -7.99
CA ASP A 283 16.41 11.95 -7.12
C ASP A 283 15.11 12.75 -7.07
N VAL A 284 14.41 12.92 -8.20
CA VAL A 284 13.09 13.59 -8.22
C VAL A 284 12.06 12.73 -7.54
N ALA A 285 12.03 11.45 -7.91
CA ALA A 285 11.10 10.50 -7.32
C ALA A 285 11.30 10.46 -5.81
N GLY A 286 12.53 10.38 -5.33
CA GLY A 286 12.88 10.46 -3.90
C GLY A 286 12.55 11.81 -3.26
N TYR A 287 12.74 12.95 -3.95
CA TYR A 287 12.43 14.28 -3.43
C TYR A 287 10.93 14.54 -3.24
N PHE A 288 10.11 14.04 -4.17
CA PHE A 288 8.64 14.01 -4.03
C PHE A 288 8.16 12.71 -3.39
N HIS A 289 9.12 11.86 -3.00
CA HIS A 289 9.00 10.58 -2.34
C HIS A 289 8.00 9.58 -2.96
N PHE A 290 7.96 9.57 -4.27
CA PHE A 290 7.28 8.57 -5.06
C PHE A 290 8.25 7.47 -5.48
N SER A 291 7.76 6.26 -5.74
CA SER A 291 8.54 5.34 -6.56
C SER A 291 8.76 5.96 -7.94
N THR A 292 9.92 5.72 -8.56
CA THR A 292 10.22 6.26 -9.89
C THR A 292 9.19 5.83 -10.92
N SER A 293 8.67 4.61 -10.78
CA SER A 293 7.58 4.08 -11.62
C SER A 293 6.28 4.87 -11.45
N TYR A 294 5.89 5.14 -10.20
CA TYR A 294 4.68 5.90 -9.89
C TYR A 294 4.77 7.34 -10.41
N LEU A 295 5.87 8.06 -10.12
CA LEU A 295 6.08 9.43 -10.61
C LEU A 295 6.06 9.48 -12.14
N ARG A 296 6.69 8.52 -12.83
CA ARG A 296 6.67 8.46 -14.30
C ARG A 296 5.27 8.27 -14.86
N LYS A 297 4.49 7.37 -14.25
CA LYS A 297 3.10 7.09 -14.65
C LYS A 297 2.28 8.36 -14.52
N VAL A 298 2.23 8.96 -13.33
CA VAL A 298 1.31 10.06 -13.10
C VAL A 298 1.78 11.35 -13.78
N PHE A 299 3.09 11.62 -13.86
CA PHE A 299 3.59 12.77 -14.62
C PHE A 299 3.16 12.69 -16.10
N LYS A 300 3.19 11.50 -16.71
CA LYS A 300 2.77 11.29 -18.10
C LYS A 300 1.26 11.43 -18.28
N GLU A 301 0.47 10.89 -17.38
CA GLU A 301 -0.99 11.04 -17.40
C GLU A 301 -1.41 12.50 -17.24
N SER A 302 -0.68 13.26 -16.41
CA SER A 302 -0.99 14.67 -16.09
C SER A 302 -0.53 15.65 -17.18
N THR A 303 0.66 15.44 -17.75
CA THR A 303 1.29 16.39 -18.69
C THR A 303 1.22 15.96 -20.16
N GLY A 304 0.84 14.71 -20.43
CA GLY A 304 0.95 14.09 -21.74
C GLY A 304 2.39 13.76 -22.18
N GLN A 305 3.39 14.04 -21.34
CA GLN A 305 4.81 13.90 -21.67
C GLN A 305 5.56 13.09 -20.62
N THR A 306 6.65 12.43 -21.01
CA THR A 306 7.48 11.68 -20.04
C THR A 306 8.35 12.61 -19.20
N LEU A 307 8.63 12.24 -17.94
CA LEU A 307 9.52 12.98 -17.04
C LEU A 307 10.92 13.24 -17.64
N ILE A 308 11.47 12.24 -18.36
CA ILE A 308 12.75 12.35 -19.07
C ILE A 308 12.71 13.42 -20.16
N PHE A 309 11.60 13.49 -20.90
CA PHE A 309 11.43 14.49 -21.95
C PHE A 309 11.33 15.92 -21.35
N ALA A 310 10.61 16.08 -20.25
CA ALA A 310 10.54 17.37 -19.55
C ALA A 310 11.93 17.85 -19.09
N LEU A 311 12.75 16.96 -18.52
CA LEU A 311 14.14 17.29 -18.15
C LEU A 311 14.97 17.72 -19.36
N GLN A 312 14.84 17.01 -20.49
CA GLN A 312 15.52 17.37 -21.73
C GLN A 312 15.15 18.79 -22.18
N GLN A 313 13.86 19.15 -22.15
CA GLN A 313 13.39 20.48 -22.52
C GLN A 313 13.97 21.57 -21.61
N ILE A 314 13.99 21.35 -20.30
CA ILE A 314 14.61 22.27 -19.33
C ILE A 314 16.09 22.49 -19.66
N ARG A 315 16.86 21.41 -19.84
CA ARG A 315 18.30 21.48 -20.14
C ARG A 315 18.59 22.19 -21.46
N ILE A 316 17.79 21.93 -22.50
CA ILE A 316 17.94 22.60 -23.79
C ILE A 316 17.58 24.09 -23.70
N SER A 317 16.53 24.45 -22.95
CA SER A 317 16.17 25.86 -22.71
C SER A 317 17.32 26.61 -22.04
N ARG A 318 17.90 26.03 -20.97
CA ARG A 318 19.08 26.61 -20.29
C ARG A 318 20.30 26.71 -21.20
N ALA A 319 20.50 25.73 -22.07
CA ALA A 319 21.57 25.81 -23.07
C ALA A 319 21.35 26.96 -24.07
N LYS A 320 20.11 27.19 -24.55
CA LYS A 320 19.78 28.33 -25.42
C LYS A 320 20.12 29.66 -24.74
N GLU A 321 19.70 29.85 -23.48
CA GLU A 321 20.00 31.04 -22.69
C GLU A 321 21.52 31.31 -22.59
N LEU A 322 22.31 30.28 -22.26
CA LEU A 322 23.76 30.39 -22.15
C LEU A 322 24.44 30.67 -23.50
N LEU A 323 23.94 30.07 -24.59
CA LEU A 323 24.46 30.30 -25.94
C LEU A 323 24.23 31.75 -26.41
N GLU A 324 23.11 32.36 -26.01
CA GLU A 324 22.71 33.72 -26.35
C GLU A 324 23.42 34.77 -25.50
N LYS A 325 23.48 34.57 -24.18
CA LYS A 325 23.96 35.57 -23.22
C LYS A 325 25.46 35.52 -22.96
N THR A 326 26.16 34.46 -23.38
CA THR A 326 27.56 34.24 -23.00
C THR A 326 28.46 33.80 -24.16
N ASN A 327 29.78 33.81 -23.93
CA ASN A 327 30.80 33.28 -24.84
C ASN A 327 31.33 31.90 -24.43
N ILE A 328 30.70 31.23 -23.46
CA ILE A 328 31.15 29.93 -22.94
C ILE A 328 31.23 28.90 -24.08
N SER A 329 32.22 28.00 -24.08
CA SER A 329 32.33 26.99 -25.14
C SER A 329 31.14 26.03 -25.15
N VAL A 330 30.80 25.46 -26.31
CA VAL A 330 29.71 24.47 -26.42
C VAL A 330 29.95 23.26 -25.51
N GLN A 331 31.21 22.82 -25.39
CA GLN A 331 31.62 21.75 -24.49
C GLN A 331 31.35 22.10 -23.03
N LYS A 332 31.68 23.32 -22.61
CA LYS A 332 31.43 23.72 -21.22
C LYS A 332 29.93 23.90 -20.95
N ILE A 333 29.17 24.40 -21.92
CA ILE A 333 27.70 24.48 -21.82
C ILE A 333 27.08 23.09 -21.69
N SER A 334 27.53 22.09 -22.46
CA SER A 334 26.97 20.73 -22.35
C SER A 334 27.15 20.17 -20.95
N TYR A 335 28.32 20.37 -20.36
CA TYR A 335 28.58 19.97 -18.97
C TYR A 335 27.71 20.75 -17.98
N LEU A 336 27.64 22.08 -18.10
CA LEU A 336 26.86 22.94 -17.18
C LEU A 336 25.36 22.63 -17.18
N VAL A 337 24.82 22.15 -18.31
CA VAL A 337 23.41 21.77 -18.41
C VAL A 337 23.17 20.28 -18.18
N GLY A 338 24.18 19.54 -17.73
CA GLY A 338 24.01 18.16 -17.25
C GLY A 338 24.25 17.05 -18.25
N TYR A 339 25.05 17.29 -19.28
CA TYR A 339 25.48 16.27 -20.25
C TYR A 339 27.00 16.08 -20.20
N GLU A 340 27.41 14.87 -19.83
CA GLU A 340 28.82 14.45 -19.87
C GLU A 340 29.29 14.24 -21.32
N ASP A 341 28.44 13.64 -22.16
CA ASP A 341 28.71 13.46 -23.58
C ASP A 341 28.25 14.67 -24.40
N GLN A 342 29.22 15.45 -24.87
CA GLN A 342 29.01 16.60 -25.74
C GLN A 342 28.36 16.21 -27.08
N THR A 343 28.68 15.04 -27.64
CA THR A 343 28.15 14.56 -28.92
C THR A 343 26.67 14.26 -28.80
N TYR A 344 26.29 13.58 -27.72
CA TYR A 344 24.90 13.34 -27.37
C TYR A 344 24.11 14.64 -27.22
N PHE A 345 24.65 15.60 -26.47
CA PHE A 345 24.06 16.92 -26.30
C PHE A 345 23.84 17.65 -27.65
N ILE A 346 24.85 17.69 -28.53
CA ILE A 346 24.74 18.36 -29.83
C ILE A 346 23.63 17.73 -30.68
N ARG A 347 23.52 16.40 -30.68
CA ARG A 347 22.46 15.68 -31.40
C ARG A 347 21.09 16.03 -30.85
N LEU A 348 20.93 16.05 -29.53
CA LEU A 348 19.67 16.34 -28.86
C LEU A 348 19.24 17.80 -29.08
N PHE A 349 20.18 18.73 -28.95
CA PHE A 349 19.95 20.16 -29.24
C PHE A 349 19.56 20.39 -30.69
N LYS A 350 20.23 19.74 -31.65
CA LYS A 350 19.87 19.84 -33.07
C LYS A 350 18.50 19.24 -33.36
N LYS A 351 18.14 18.13 -32.70
CA LYS A 351 16.82 17.53 -32.83
C LYS A 351 15.72 18.49 -32.35
N ASP A 352 15.96 19.17 -31.23
CA ASP A 352 14.99 20.12 -30.64
C ASP A 352 14.87 21.43 -31.43
N THR A 353 16.00 21.97 -31.89
CA THR A 353 16.07 23.35 -32.43
C THR A 353 16.22 23.42 -33.95
N GLY A 354 16.48 22.30 -34.62
CA GLY A 354 16.89 22.24 -36.02
C GLY A 354 18.35 22.63 -36.29
N LEU A 355 19.05 23.22 -35.31
CA LEU A 355 20.40 23.77 -35.48
C LEU A 355 21.39 23.16 -34.48
N THR A 356 22.66 23.07 -34.89
CA THR A 356 23.73 22.76 -33.92
C THR A 356 23.92 23.94 -32.95
N PRO A 357 24.34 23.73 -31.69
CA PRO A 357 24.56 24.83 -30.73
C PRO A 357 25.42 25.99 -31.26
N ALA A 358 26.50 25.67 -31.99
CA ALA A 358 27.38 26.67 -32.58
C ALA A 358 26.68 27.53 -33.66
N LYS A 359 25.85 26.91 -34.50
CA LYS A 359 25.03 27.63 -35.50
C LYS A 359 23.95 28.47 -34.83
N TYR A 360 23.27 27.92 -33.83
CA TYR A 360 22.24 28.63 -33.05
C TYR A 360 22.80 29.93 -32.44
N ARG A 361 23.98 29.87 -31.79
CA ARG A 361 24.66 31.06 -31.26
C ARG A 361 24.95 32.09 -32.35
N LYS A 362 25.49 31.65 -33.50
CA LYS A 362 25.87 32.56 -34.59
C LYS A 362 24.66 33.30 -35.15
N GLU A 363 23.51 32.63 -35.24
CA GLU A 363 22.27 33.26 -35.72
C GLU A 363 21.72 34.27 -34.73
N LYS A 364 21.65 33.91 -33.44
CA LYS A 364 21.12 34.84 -32.41
C LYS A 364 21.99 36.09 -32.26
N LYS A 365 23.31 35.95 -32.32
CA LYS A 365 24.24 37.10 -32.32
C LYS A 365 24.18 37.99 -33.56
N ARG A 366 23.59 37.52 -34.66
CA ARG A 366 23.35 38.34 -35.86
C ARG A 366 22.02 39.10 -35.78
N GLN A 367 21.13 38.69 -34.88
CA GLN A 367 19.79 39.26 -34.70
C GLN A 367 19.71 40.22 -33.51
N SER A 368 20.64 40.11 -32.56
CA SER A 368 20.92 41.07 -31.48
C SER A 368 21.87 42.16 -31.95
#